data_AF-A0A1D2QYF7-F1
#
_entry.id   AF-A0A1D2QYF7-F1
#
_cell.length_a   1.000
_cell.length_b   1.000
_cell.length_c   1.000
_cell.angle_alpha   90.00
_cell.angle_beta   90.00
_cell.angle_gamma   90.00
#
_symmetry.space_group_name_H-M   'P 1'
#
loop_
_entity.id
_entity.type
_entity.pdbx_description
1 polymer ?
#
loop_
_entity_poly.entity_id
_entity_poly.type
_entity_poly.pdbx_seq_one_letter_code
_entity_poly.pdbx_strand_id
1 'polypeptide(L)'
;MWYAGNYKGDWRDRIGYATSNDGLNWSKYTINRCNLPGDGCVFSVEVEGMWDDKYVYHPAVIKDGTYKMWYSGFDGDHDRIGYATSNDGITWFRYNDNLCTGNMEEDGVGCIFNLGEKNEWDDYYVFGASIIYDEEEKIYKMWYAGCDSSISFCFLKIGYAISTDGIHWMRHKTPVLFPGAPGSWDVYDVYEPAVIKSGGVYEMWYSGFDGYYNRIGYATSTNGINWTKYPDYVLGTGESGEWDSLSVETPAVIKDNGTYKMWYSGQKGLLSYKIGYAENKIGYNILHYPDSISLDAGNNNVTEWNYNGTLNVTKTITAFEGGLNEYLKNCAFDEDGNCITPLTFNSDKGGIKISNIAVGYFLPGLRFNESSESNIKPGENLTIKTGIYNAGSELNNIKIKFSVFNITYNETKEIFSENKTINITGNSSGEISFNWTVNYGYYNLTIFIDPDNGVAETDEFNNYAFRLLRTGNLAGDADWDCSVDIVDLMIVAQAFHTGAGDVNYDERADFKKDNFINILDLATAGKNFGNRC
;
A
#
# COMPACT_ATOMS: atom_id res chain seq x y z
N MET A 1 -7.56 -22.82 13.01
CA MET A 1 -8.02 -21.53 12.47
C MET A 1 -8.86 -20.86 13.53
N TRP A 2 -8.58 -19.58 13.77
CA TRP A 2 -9.50 -18.68 14.46
C TRP A 2 -10.37 -18.02 13.39
N TYR A 3 -11.68 -17.97 13.60
CA TYR A 3 -12.63 -17.45 12.62
C TYR A 3 -13.67 -16.58 13.32
N ALA A 4 -14.20 -15.58 12.61
CA ALA A 4 -15.35 -14.83 13.07
C ALA A 4 -16.65 -15.54 12.66
N GLY A 5 -17.65 -15.51 13.53
CA GLY A 5 -19.00 -15.93 13.19
C GLY A 5 -19.95 -15.86 14.37
N ASN A 6 -21.21 -16.11 14.07
CA ASN A 6 -22.30 -15.96 15.04
C ASN A 6 -23.10 -17.26 15.25
N TYR A 7 -23.96 -17.24 16.27
CA TYR A 7 -24.83 -18.36 16.61
C TYR A 7 -26.27 -18.06 16.19
N LYS A 8 -27.02 -19.09 15.78
CA LYS A 8 -28.41 -18.90 15.38
C LYS A 8 -29.24 -18.30 16.52
N GLY A 9 -29.69 -17.06 16.34
CA GLY A 9 -30.46 -16.30 17.34
C GLY A 9 -29.65 -15.28 18.14
N ASP A 10 -28.33 -15.21 17.94
CA ASP A 10 -27.46 -14.12 18.39
C ASP A 10 -26.60 -13.67 17.22
N TRP A 11 -26.90 -12.49 16.68
CA TRP A 11 -26.25 -11.94 15.48
C TRP A 11 -24.87 -11.37 15.73
N ARG A 12 -24.37 -11.44 16.97
CA ARG A 12 -23.05 -10.92 17.32
C ARG A 12 -21.94 -11.85 16.87
N ASP A 13 -21.15 -11.36 15.92
CA ASP A 13 -19.92 -12.01 15.51
C ASP A 13 -18.92 -12.05 16.67
N ARG A 14 -18.37 -13.26 16.85
CA ARG A 14 -17.38 -13.58 17.88
C ARG A 14 -16.30 -14.45 17.27
N ILE A 15 -15.16 -14.53 17.95
CA ILE A 15 -14.04 -15.33 17.48
C ILE A 15 -14.16 -16.76 18.01
N GLY A 16 -14.36 -17.68 17.07
CA GLY A 16 -14.36 -19.12 17.28
C GLY A 16 -13.03 -19.77 16.91
N TYR A 17 -12.88 -21.04 17.30
CA TYR A 17 -11.73 -21.86 16.98
C TYR A 17 -12.15 -23.17 16.32
N ALA A 18 -11.45 -23.56 15.26
CA ALA A 18 -11.60 -24.86 14.62
C ALA A 18 -10.23 -25.47 14.30
N THR A 19 -10.15 -26.80 14.33
CA THR A 19 -8.98 -27.57 13.93
C THR A 19 -9.22 -28.33 12.65
N SER A 20 -8.16 -28.56 11.89
CA SER A 20 -8.18 -29.38 10.69
C SER A 20 -6.83 -30.08 10.55
N ASN A 21 -6.85 -31.31 10.03
CA ASN A 21 -5.65 -32.07 9.71
C ASN A 21 -5.21 -31.89 8.25
N ASP A 22 -6.11 -31.42 7.38
CA ASP A 22 -5.91 -31.33 5.92
C ASP A 22 -6.13 -29.90 5.37
N GLY A 23 -6.62 -28.98 6.19
CA GLY A 23 -6.99 -27.61 5.80
C GLY A 23 -8.36 -27.50 5.12
N LEU A 24 -9.04 -28.62 4.87
CA LEU A 24 -10.31 -28.69 4.14
C LEU A 24 -11.47 -29.06 5.06
N ASN A 25 -11.26 -30.05 5.91
CA ASN A 25 -12.26 -30.55 6.85
C ASN A 25 -11.99 -29.96 8.24
N TRP A 26 -12.92 -29.14 8.72
CA TRP A 26 -12.78 -28.40 9.97
C TRP A 26 -13.71 -28.92 11.06
N SER A 27 -13.17 -29.11 12.25
CA SER A 27 -13.90 -29.43 13.47
C SER A 27 -13.91 -28.23 14.40
N LYS A 28 -15.10 -27.65 14.63
CA LYS A 28 -15.27 -26.55 15.59
C LYS A 28 -14.95 -27.04 17.00
N TYR A 29 -14.35 -26.17 17.79
CA TYR A 29 -14.11 -26.41 19.20
C TYR A 29 -15.45 -26.60 19.93
N THR A 30 -15.57 -27.65 20.74
CA THR A 30 -16.87 -28.05 21.31
C THR A 30 -17.14 -27.45 22.67
N ILE A 31 -16.10 -27.06 23.41
CA ILE A 31 -16.21 -26.44 24.72
C ILE A 31 -16.40 -24.94 24.51
N ASN A 32 -17.65 -24.52 24.31
CA ASN A 32 -17.96 -23.12 24.10
C ASN A 32 -17.66 -22.30 25.35
N ARG A 33 -16.76 -21.31 25.24
CA ARG A 33 -16.34 -20.47 26.36
C ARG A 33 -17.08 -19.15 26.47
N CYS A 34 -18.00 -18.89 25.56
CA CYS A 34 -18.73 -17.63 25.46
C CYS A 34 -20.19 -17.76 25.92
N ASN A 35 -20.48 -18.74 26.78
CA ASN A 35 -21.79 -18.97 27.43
C ASN A 35 -23.00 -19.18 26.50
N LEU A 36 -22.77 -19.45 25.21
CA LEU A 36 -23.78 -19.93 24.26
C LEU A 36 -23.34 -21.29 23.72
N PRO A 37 -24.20 -22.22 23.28
CA PRO A 37 -23.74 -23.48 22.69
C PRO A 37 -23.46 -23.36 21.19
N GLY A 38 -22.52 -24.13 20.63
CA GLY A 38 -22.58 -24.56 19.22
C GLY A 38 -21.84 -23.76 18.13
N ASP A 39 -21.24 -22.60 18.43
CA ASP A 39 -20.50 -21.81 17.42
C ASP A 39 -18.97 -21.94 17.51
N GLY A 40 -18.43 -22.65 18.52
CA GLY A 40 -16.99 -22.82 18.74
C GLY A 40 -16.28 -21.61 19.33
N CYS A 41 -17.03 -20.66 19.90
CA CYS A 41 -16.50 -19.42 20.44
C CYS A 41 -15.45 -19.64 21.54
N VAL A 42 -14.32 -18.94 21.38
CA VAL A 42 -13.18 -18.90 22.31
C VAL A 42 -12.88 -17.48 22.80
N PHE A 43 -13.41 -16.46 22.12
CA PHE A 43 -13.26 -15.06 22.48
C PHE A 43 -14.53 -14.28 22.08
N SER A 44 -15.17 -13.66 23.08
CA SER A 44 -16.46 -12.97 22.95
C SER A 44 -16.28 -11.46 23.07
N VAL A 45 -17.26 -10.71 22.57
CA VAL A 45 -17.45 -9.27 22.85
C VAL A 45 -17.41 -8.95 24.35
N GLU A 46 -17.08 -7.71 24.68
CA GLU A 46 -17.17 -7.20 26.05
C GLU A 46 -18.63 -6.97 26.50
N VAL A 47 -18.78 -6.49 27.74
CA VAL A 47 -20.07 -6.02 28.27
C VAL A 47 -20.59 -4.80 27.51
N GLU A 48 -21.91 -4.60 27.56
CA GLU A 48 -22.59 -3.50 26.87
C GLU A 48 -22.00 -2.12 27.26
N GLY A 49 -21.75 -1.28 26.25
CA GLY A 49 -21.15 0.05 26.37
C GLY A 49 -19.63 0.09 26.15
N MET A 50 -18.96 -1.06 26.04
CA MET A 50 -17.51 -1.12 25.78
C MET A 50 -17.20 -1.00 24.28
N TRP A 51 -15.95 -0.68 23.95
CA TRP A 51 -15.49 -0.40 22.59
C TRP A 51 -15.63 -1.58 21.59
N ASP A 52 -15.75 -2.81 22.08
CA ASP A 52 -15.92 -4.04 21.29
C ASP A 52 -17.17 -4.83 21.73
N ASP A 53 -18.24 -4.14 22.15
CA ASP A 53 -19.46 -4.75 22.73
C ASP A 53 -20.46 -5.33 21.72
N LYS A 54 -20.40 -4.91 20.44
CA LYS A 54 -21.29 -5.43 19.39
C LYS A 54 -20.68 -6.63 18.70
N TYR A 55 -19.45 -6.49 18.21
CA TYR A 55 -18.79 -7.53 17.42
C TYR A 55 -17.29 -7.58 17.70
N VAL A 56 -16.74 -8.80 17.64
CA VAL A 56 -15.29 -9.03 17.56
C VAL A 56 -14.98 -9.97 16.40
N TYR A 57 -14.10 -9.55 15.49
CA TYR A 57 -13.82 -10.26 14.23
C TYR A 57 -12.41 -10.00 13.70
N HIS A 58 -12.12 -10.53 12.51
CA HIS A 58 -10.83 -10.44 11.79
C HIS A 58 -9.59 -10.71 12.68
N PRO A 59 -9.50 -11.89 13.32
CA PRO A 59 -8.36 -12.20 14.17
C PRO A 59 -7.08 -12.44 13.34
N ALA A 60 -6.04 -11.65 13.58
CA ALA A 60 -4.68 -11.91 13.17
C ALA A 60 -3.88 -12.51 14.34
N VAL A 61 -3.40 -13.74 14.19
CA VAL A 61 -2.74 -14.47 15.28
C VAL A 61 -1.31 -14.84 14.93
N ILE A 62 -0.36 -14.44 15.78
CA ILE A 62 1.04 -14.86 15.74
C ILE A 62 1.36 -15.67 16.99
N LYS A 63 2.19 -16.70 16.85
CA LYS A 63 2.72 -17.47 17.99
C LYS A 63 4.22 -17.27 18.10
N ASP A 64 4.64 -16.65 19.20
CA ASP A 64 6.05 -16.45 19.57
C ASP A 64 6.18 -16.59 21.09
N GLY A 65 6.47 -17.81 21.56
CA GLY A 65 6.34 -18.23 22.95
C GLY A 65 4.88 -18.37 23.39
N THR A 66 4.14 -17.27 23.40
CA THR A 66 2.69 -17.19 23.64
C THR A 66 1.94 -16.84 22.34
N TYR A 67 0.64 -17.10 22.28
CA TYR A 67 -0.21 -16.61 21.20
C TYR A 67 -0.54 -15.14 21.45
N LYS A 68 -0.44 -14.35 20.40
CA LYS A 68 -0.77 -12.93 20.33
C LYS A 68 -1.83 -12.76 19.26
N MET A 69 -2.93 -12.10 19.58
CA MET A 69 -4.05 -11.85 18.67
C MET A 69 -4.31 -10.36 18.58
N TRP A 70 -4.31 -9.85 17.35
CA TRP A 70 -4.90 -8.57 17.00
C TRP A 70 -6.27 -8.83 16.41
N TYR A 71 -7.28 -8.09 16.84
CA TYR A 71 -8.65 -8.31 16.42
C TYR A 71 -9.38 -6.99 16.21
N SER A 72 -10.38 -6.99 15.34
CA SER A 72 -11.29 -5.87 15.15
C SER A 72 -12.42 -5.93 16.16
N GLY A 73 -12.72 -4.80 16.79
CA GLY A 73 -13.83 -4.64 17.71
C GLY A 73 -14.73 -3.48 17.28
N PHE A 74 -16.04 -3.72 17.31
CA PHE A 74 -17.07 -2.76 16.92
C PHE A 74 -18.01 -2.47 18.09
N ASP A 75 -18.28 -1.19 18.34
CA ASP A 75 -19.15 -0.68 19.41
C ASP A 75 -20.57 -0.30 18.94
N GLY A 76 -20.85 -0.38 17.65
CA GLY A 76 -22.10 0.08 17.05
C GLY A 76 -21.92 1.31 16.15
N ASP A 77 -20.84 2.06 16.33
CA ASP A 77 -20.50 3.25 15.56
C ASP A 77 -19.16 3.07 14.82
N HIS A 78 -18.11 2.61 15.50
CA HIS A 78 -16.73 2.58 15.00
C HIS A 78 -16.05 1.22 15.20
N ASP A 79 -15.14 0.92 14.27
CA ASP A 79 -14.21 -0.20 14.33
C ASP A 79 -12.84 0.27 14.80
N ARG A 80 -12.27 -0.46 15.75
CA ARG A 80 -10.90 -0.28 16.24
C ARG A 80 -10.18 -1.62 16.33
N ILE A 81 -8.86 -1.59 16.52
CA ILE A 81 -8.07 -2.82 16.67
C ILE A 81 -7.62 -2.99 18.14
N GLY A 82 -7.92 -4.17 18.67
CA GLY A 82 -7.53 -4.60 20.01
C GLY A 82 -6.47 -5.69 20.02
N TYR A 83 -6.01 -6.01 21.21
CA TYR A 83 -4.96 -7.00 21.46
C TYR A 83 -5.35 -7.97 22.58
N ALA A 84 -5.04 -9.25 22.37
CA ALA A 84 -5.22 -10.30 23.36
C ALA A 84 -4.07 -11.31 23.31
N THR A 85 -3.82 -11.98 24.43
CA THR A 85 -2.81 -13.04 24.55
C THR A 85 -3.41 -14.34 25.04
N SER A 86 -2.77 -15.46 24.69
CA SER A 86 -3.20 -16.79 25.11
C SER A 86 -2.02 -17.76 25.16
N ASN A 87 -1.96 -18.59 26.21
CA ASN A 87 -0.92 -19.64 26.29
C ASN A 87 -1.28 -20.90 25.50
N ASP A 88 -2.57 -21.14 25.23
CA ASP A 88 -3.11 -22.36 24.62
C ASP A 88 -3.84 -22.12 23.28
N GLY A 89 -4.05 -20.85 22.89
CA GLY A 89 -4.80 -20.46 21.71
C GLY A 89 -6.32 -20.57 21.87
N ILE A 90 -6.81 -20.89 23.08
CA ILE A 90 -8.22 -21.14 23.40
C ILE A 90 -8.69 -20.20 24.52
N THR A 91 -7.84 -19.95 25.50
CA THR A 91 -8.09 -19.09 26.65
C THR A 91 -7.41 -17.76 26.39
N TRP A 92 -8.19 -16.77 25.98
CA TRP A 92 -7.70 -15.45 25.60
C TRP A 92 -7.91 -14.44 26.72
N PHE A 93 -6.91 -13.59 26.93
CA PHE A 93 -6.94 -12.46 27.84
C PHE A 93 -6.67 -11.19 27.04
N ARG A 94 -7.61 -10.24 27.07
CA ARG A 94 -7.41 -8.90 26.51
C ARG A 94 -6.19 -8.23 27.15
N TYR A 95 -5.58 -7.30 26.42
CA TYR A 95 -4.65 -6.36 27.01
C TYR A 95 -5.34 -5.63 28.18
N ASN A 96 -4.65 -5.49 29.31
CA ASN A 96 -5.26 -5.01 30.55
C ASN A 96 -5.47 -3.48 30.59
N ASP A 97 -5.02 -2.78 29.56
CA ASP A 97 -5.14 -1.32 29.44
C ASP A 97 -5.87 -0.98 28.14
N ASN A 98 -6.11 0.31 27.92
CA ASN A 98 -6.81 0.84 26.76
C ASN A 98 -6.06 2.06 26.20
N LEU A 99 -5.61 1.95 24.95
CA LEU A 99 -4.89 3.03 24.25
C LEU A 99 -5.79 3.81 23.28
N CYS A 100 -7.08 3.52 23.25
CA CYS A 100 -8.04 4.17 22.39
C CYS A 100 -8.87 5.19 23.17
N THR A 101 -9.22 6.30 22.54
CA THR A 101 -9.99 7.36 23.18
C THR A 101 -11.49 7.12 23.06
N GLY A 102 -12.16 7.21 24.20
CA GLY A 102 -13.58 7.47 24.48
C GLY A 102 -13.64 8.00 25.93
N ASN A 103 -14.75 7.87 26.65
CA ASN A 103 -14.74 8.20 28.09
C ASN A 103 -13.85 7.20 28.84
N MET A 104 -12.59 7.58 29.14
CA MET A 104 -11.52 6.71 29.63
C MET A 104 -11.78 5.91 30.94
N GLU A 105 -12.88 6.15 31.64
CA GLU A 105 -13.32 5.31 32.77
C GLU A 105 -14.38 4.25 32.38
N GLU A 106 -14.97 4.35 31.18
CA GLU A 106 -16.10 3.55 30.69
C GLU A 106 -15.79 2.73 29.41
N ASP A 107 -14.67 2.96 28.70
CA ASP A 107 -14.43 2.30 27.40
C ASP A 107 -13.88 0.87 27.49
N GLY A 108 -13.63 0.32 28.68
CA GLY A 108 -13.16 -1.05 28.85
C GLY A 108 -11.67 -1.25 28.58
N VAL A 109 -11.27 -2.50 28.31
CA VAL A 109 -9.87 -2.91 28.13
C VAL A 109 -9.64 -3.52 26.75
N GLY A 110 -8.38 -3.58 26.29
CA GLY A 110 -8.01 -4.37 25.13
C GLY A 110 -7.76 -3.57 23.85
N CYS A 111 -8.29 -2.35 23.73
CA CYS A 111 -8.06 -1.53 22.54
C CYS A 111 -6.63 -0.99 22.51
N ILE A 112 -5.94 -1.12 21.38
CA ILE A 112 -4.54 -0.70 21.25
C ILE A 112 -4.27 0.21 20.05
N PHE A 113 -5.20 0.31 19.11
CA PHE A 113 -5.01 1.07 17.89
C PHE A 113 -6.32 1.76 17.51
N ASN A 114 -6.32 3.06 17.77
CA ASN A 114 -7.49 3.92 17.68
C ASN A 114 -7.76 4.40 16.24
N LEU A 115 -8.85 5.13 16.06
CA LEU A 115 -9.10 5.93 14.87
C LEU A 115 -7.97 6.95 14.62
N GLY A 116 -7.79 7.36 13.37
CA GLY A 116 -6.96 8.51 13.01
C GLY A 116 -7.47 9.80 13.66
N GLU A 117 -6.63 10.84 13.68
CA GLU A 117 -7.08 12.16 14.10
C GLU A 117 -8.18 12.67 13.16
N LYS A 118 -9.05 13.56 13.66
CA LYS A 118 -10.15 14.09 12.84
C LYS A 118 -9.64 14.68 11.52
N ASN A 119 -10.30 14.32 10.42
CA ASN A 119 -9.96 14.60 9.02
C ASN A 119 -8.73 13.83 8.48
N GLU A 120 -8.16 12.90 9.22
CA GLU A 120 -7.25 11.90 8.65
C GLU A 120 -8.03 10.84 7.88
N TRP A 121 -7.34 10.14 6.99
CA TRP A 121 -7.94 9.22 6.03
C TRP A 121 -8.60 7.98 6.65
N ASP A 122 -8.34 7.71 7.93
CA ASP A 122 -8.84 6.59 8.73
C ASP A 122 -9.42 7.03 10.08
N ASP A 123 -10.01 8.23 10.12
CA ASP A 123 -10.63 8.82 11.32
C ASP A 123 -12.02 8.24 11.67
N TYR A 124 -12.52 7.28 10.89
CA TYR A 124 -13.85 6.69 11.08
C TYR A 124 -13.83 5.17 11.34
N TYR A 125 -13.14 4.40 10.50
CA TYR A 125 -12.99 2.95 10.68
C TYR A 125 -11.53 2.53 10.63
N VAL A 126 -11.17 1.57 11.49
CA VAL A 126 -9.85 0.94 11.53
C VAL A 126 -9.99 -0.54 11.88
N PHE A 127 -9.85 -1.43 10.89
CA PHE A 127 -10.11 -2.87 11.08
C PHE A 127 -9.29 -3.78 10.15
N GLY A 128 -9.48 -5.10 10.27
CA GLY A 128 -8.95 -6.07 9.32
C GLY A 128 -7.42 -6.14 9.32
N ALA A 129 -6.81 -6.19 10.50
CA ALA A 129 -5.37 -6.18 10.65
C ALA A 129 -4.70 -7.42 10.01
N SER A 130 -3.58 -7.20 9.32
CA SER A 130 -2.64 -8.22 8.90
C SER A 130 -1.28 -7.92 9.53
N ILE A 131 -0.74 -8.86 10.30
CA ILE A 131 0.47 -8.62 11.10
C ILE A 131 1.58 -9.57 10.66
N ILE A 132 2.78 -9.02 10.46
CA ILE A 132 4.02 -9.78 10.31
C ILE A 132 5.00 -9.31 11.38
N TYR A 133 5.72 -10.25 12.00
CA TYR A 133 6.93 -9.92 12.76
C TYR A 133 8.14 -10.02 11.83
N ASP A 134 8.84 -8.90 11.63
CA ASP A 134 10.06 -8.85 10.83
C ASP A 134 11.27 -9.20 11.72
N GLU A 135 11.79 -10.42 11.53
CA GLU A 135 12.90 -10.94 12.34
C GLU A 135 14.22 -10.18 12.15
N GLU A 136 14.43 -9.54 11.01
CA GLU A 136 15.66 -8.80 10.70
C GLU A 136 15.64 -7.42 11.36
N GLU A 137 14.52 -6.72 11.24
CA GLU A 137 14.32 -5.38 11.80
C GLU A 137 13.87 -5.40 13.27
N LYS A 138 13.43 -6.56 13.78
CA LYS A 138 12.87 -6.74 15.14
C LYS A 138 11.66 -5.85 15.42
N ILE A 139 10.80 -5.69 14.43
CA ILE A 139 9.56 -4.91 14.53
C ILE A 139 8.36 -5.72 14.01
N TYR A 140 7.19 -5.44 14.56
CA TYR A 140 5.91 -5.79 13.97
C TYR A 140 5.55 -4.80 12.88
N LYS A 141 4.99 -5.32 11.79
CA LYS A 141 4.45 -4.58 10.65
C LYS A 141 2.98 -4.92 10.52
N MET A 142 2.13 -3.91 10.47
CA MET A 142 0.67 -4.04 10.34
C MET A 142 0.21 -3.39 9.05
N TRP A 143 -0.65 -4.09 8.33
CA TRP A 143 -1.51 -3.54 7.28
C TRP A 143 -2.95 -3.63 7.75
N TYR A 144 -3.74 -2.58 7.55
CA TYR A 144 -5.11 -2.52 8.07
C TYR A 144 -6.00 -1.71 7.13
N ALA A 145 -7.31 -1.92 7.17
CA ALA A 145 -8.28 -1.14 6.43
C ALA A 145 -8.72 0.09 7.24
N GLY A 146 -8.91 1.21 6.57
CA GLY A 146 -9.54 2.38 7.18
C GLY A 146 -10.16 3.35 6.18
N CYS A 147 -11.00 4.24 6.69
CA CYS A 147 -11.65 5.30 5.92
C CYS A 147 -11.97 6.51 6.81
N ASP A 148 -12.26 7.63 6.15
CA ASP A 148 -12.57 8.89 6.80
C ASP A 148 -14.08 9.19 6.85
N SER A 149 -14.44 10.00 7.84
CA SER A 149 -15.80 10.41 8.21
C SER A 149 -16.33 11.57 7.35
N SER A 150 -15.51 12.15 6.48
CA SER A 150 -15.80 13.39 5.76
C SER A 150 -16.64 13.19 4.49
N ILE A 151 -16.80 11.95 4.06
CA ILE A 151 -17.55 11.55 2.86
C ILE A 151 -18.75 10.69 3.24
N SER A 152 -19.91 10.96 2.62
CA SER A 152 -21.16 10.22 2.85
C SER A 152 -21.08 8.72 2.48
N PHE A 153 -19.98 8.31 1.85
CA PHE A 153 -19.64 6.92 1.55
C PHE A 153 -18.18 6.73 1.99
N CYS A 154 -17.97 5.96 3.05
CA CYS A 154 -16.66 5.58 3.55
C CYS A 154 -15.94 4.73 2.49
N PHE A 155 -14.96 5.30 1.78
CA PHE A 155 -14.12 4.57 0.83
C PHE A 155 -12.91 3.98 1.55
N LEU A 156 -12.86 2.66 1.63
CA LEU A 156 -11.84 1.92 2.35
C LEU A 156 -10.53 1.90 1.57
N LYS A 157 -9.46 2.17 2.30
CA LYS A 157 -8.06 2.15 1.84
C LYS A 157 -7.26 1.27 2.79
N ILE A 158 -6.08 0.82 2.35
CA ILE A 158 -5.18 0.04 3.22
C ILE A 158 -4.05 0.92 3.73
N GLY A 159 -3.92 1.00 5.05
CA GLY A 159 -2.86 1.68 5.77
C GLY A 159 -1.73 0.76 6.21
N TYR A 160 -0.71 1.37 6.81
CA TYR A 160 0.46 0.69 7.34
C TYR A 160 0.82 1.26 8.71
N ALA A 161 1.28 0.40 9.62
CA ALA A 161 1.83 0.82 10.91
C ALA A 161 2.94 -0.12 11.37
N ILE A 162 3.84 0.38 12.21
CA ILE A 162 4.93 -0.40 12.80
C ILE A 162 4.88 -0.35 14.32
N SER A 163 5.38 -1.40 14.96
CA SER A 163 5.47 -1.46 16.42
C SER A 163 6.67 -2.30 16.84
N THR A 164 7.27 -1.99 17.99
CA THR A 164 8.37 -2.82 18.56
C THR A 164 7.85 -3.87 19.54
N ASP A 165 6.64 -3.70 20.07
CA ASP A 165 6.06 -4.56 21.11
C ASP A 165 4.71 -5.19 20.70
N GLY A 166 4.14 -4.74 19.57
CA GLY A 166 2.85 -5.19 19.07
C GLY A 166 1.65 -4.52 19.75
N ILE A 167 1.89 -3.55 20.63
CA ILE A 167 0.87 -2.86 21.43
C ILE A 167 0.87 -1.37 21.09
N HIS A 168 2.03 -0.73 21.09
CA HIS A 168 2.18 0.68 20.74
C HIS A 168 2.57 0.81 19.27
N TRP A 169 1.68 1.37 18.46
CA TRP A 169 1.84 1.44 17.01
C TRP A 169 2.13 2.87 16.53
N MET A 170 3.09 2.98 15.61
CA MET A 170 3.36 4.19 14.85
C MET A 170 2.75 4.07 13.47
N ARG A 171 1.79 4.94 13.19
CA ARG A 171 0.99 4.96 11.96
C ARG A 171 1.77 5.59 10.80
N HIS A 172 1.61 5.03 9.60
CA HIS A 172 2.02 5.70 8.38
C HIS A 172 1.00 6.76 8.01
N LYS A 173 1.45 7.96 7.66
CA LYS A 173 0.59 9.14 7.49
C LYS A 173 -0.42 9.01 6.34
N THR A 174 -0.08 8.25 5.31
CA THR A 174 -0.93 8.04 4.13
C THR A 174 -1.28 6.57 3.96
N PRO A 175 -2.39 6.24 3.30
CA PRO A 175 -2.63 4.89 2.83
C PRO A 175 -1.47 4.39 1.97
N VAL A 176 -1.21 3.08 2.02
CA VAL A 176 -0.22 2.37 1.21
C VAL A 176 -0.85 1.63 0.03
N LEU A 177 -2.17 1.40 0.06
CA LEU A 177 -2.93 0.95 -1.10
C LEU A 177 -4.21 1.77 -1.25
N PHE A 178 -4.46 2.22 -2.47
CA PHE A 178 -5.66 2.96 -2.86
C PHE A 178 -6.55 2.10 -3.77
N PRO A 179 -7.87 2.40 -3.81
CA PRO A 179 -8.77 1.90 -4.84
C PRO A 179 -8.22 2.14 -6.25
N GLY A 180 -8.62 1.28 -7.19
CA GLY A 180 -8.16 1.38 -8.57
C GLY A 180 -8.75 2.57 -9.34
N ALA A 181 -8.23 2.78 -10.55
CA ALA A 181 -8.70 3.86 -11.40
C ALA A 181 -10.17 3.63 -11.83
N PRO A 182 -10.89 4.68 -12.25
CA PRO A 182 -12.26 4.54 -12.74
C PRO A 182 -12.43 3.40 -13.77
N GLY A 183 -13.35 2.49 -13.48
CA GLY A 183 -13.61 1.30 -14.30
C GLY A 183 -12.84 0.04 -13.88
N SER A 184 -11.98 0.11 -12.86
CA SER A 184 -11.37 -1.09 -12.28
C SER A 184 -12.35 -1.89 -11.44
N TRP A 185 -12.00 -3.16 -11.19
CA TRP A 185 -12.80 -4.10 -10.40
C TRP A 185 -12.75 -3.83 -8.89
N ASP A 186 -11.86 -2.92 -8.45
CA ASP A 186 -11.58 -2.47 -7.09
C ASP A 186 -11.69 -0.94 -6.96
N VAL A 187 -12.58 -0.31 -7.74
CA VAL A 187 -12.65 1.15 -7.91
C VAL A 187 -13.15 1.90 -6.68
N TYR A 188 -13.95 1.27 -5.81
CA TYR A 188 -14.51 1.94 -4.63
C TYR A 188 -13.73 1.65 -3.35
N ASP A 189 -13.42 0.38 -3.10
CA ASP A 189 -12.81 -0.04 -1.84
C ASP A 189 -11.67 -1.03 -2.06
N VAL A 190 -10.64 -0.89 -1.22
CA VAL A 190 -9.63 -1.92 -0.97
C VAL A 190 -9.45 -2.11 0.54
N TYR A 191 -9.62 -3.34 1.02
CA TYR A 191 -9.67 -3.62 2.47
C TYR A 191 -9.29 -5.07 2.81
N GLU A 192 -9.27 -5.38 4.11
CA GLU A 192 -8.96 -6.71 4.68
C GLU A 192 -7.72 -7.38 4.07
N PRO A 193 -6.53 -6.76 4.23
CA PRO A 193 -5.30 -7.34 3.70
C PRO A 193 -4.95 -8.68 4.37
N ALA A 194 -4.41 -9.59 3.58
CA ALA A 194 -3.64 -10.75 4.02
C ALA A 194 -2.23 -10.64 3.45
N VAL A 195 -1.26 -10.33 4.30
CA VAL A 195 0.13 -10.15 3.89
C VAL A 195 0.99 -11.30 4.39
N ILE A 196 1.83 -11.84 3.51
CA ILE A 196 2.93 -12.74 3.88
C ILE A 196 4.24 -12.24 3.27
N LYS A 197 5.39 -12.63 3.85
CA LYS A 197 6.72 -12.33 3.31
C LYS A 197 7.34 -13.62 2.78
N SER A 198 7.72 -13.66 1.50
CA SER A 198 8.38 -14.81 0.87
C SER A 198 9.51 -14.37 -0.05
N GLY A 199 10.71 -14.92 0.12
CA GLY A 199 11.84 -14.60 -0.76
C GLY A 199 12.25 -13.13 -0.77
N GLY A 200 12.05 -12.41 0.34
CA GLY A 200 12.34 -10.98 0.45
C GLY A 200 11.25 -10.06 -0.11
N VAL A 201 10.16 -10.61 -0.62
CA VAL A 201 9.01 -9.87 -1.17
C VAL A 201 7.82 -10.01 -0.24
N TYR A 202 7.13 -8.90 0.03
CA TYR A 202 5.81 -8.89 0.63
C TYR A 202 4.77 -9.15 -0.44
N GLU A 203 3.86 -10.08 -0.14
CA GLU A 203 2.76 -10.50 -1.00
C GLU A 203 1.46 -10.21 -0.26
N MET A 204 0.59 -9.38 -0.82
CA MET A 204 -0.70 -9.00 -0.24
C MET A 204 -1.83 -9.54 -1.11
N TRP A 205 -2.78 -10.22 -0.48
CA TRP A 205 -4.12 -10.41 -1.01
C TRP A 205 -5.04 -9.43 -0.31
N TYR A 206 -6.02 -8.88 -1.02
CA TYR A 206 -6.93 -7.87 -0.46
C TYR A 206 -8.32 -8.00 -1.07
N SER A 207 -9.35 -7.63 -0.32
CA SER A 207 -10.72 -7.49 -0.82
C SER A 207 -10.83 -6.20 -1.63
N GLY A 208 -11.46 -6.26 -2.81
CA GLY A 208 -11.74 -5.09 -3.65
C GLY A 208 -13.20 -5.05 -4.10
N PHE A 209 -13.79 -3.85 -4.12
CA PHE A 209 -15.20 -3.62 -4.43
C PHE A 209 -15.39 -2.70 -5.65
N ASP A 210 -16.28 -3.10 -6.56
CA ASP A 210 -16.68 -2.30 -7.73
C ASP A 210 -18.08 -1.67 -7.64
N GLY A 211 -18.72 -1.73 -6.46
CA GLY A 211 -20.10 -1.24 -6.28
C GLY A 211 -21.14 -2.35 -6.41
N TYR A 212 -20.74 -3.54 -6.84
CA TYR A 212 -21.61 -4.68 -7.03
C TYR A 212 -21.02 -5.99 -6.45
N TYR A 213 -19.76 -6.29 -6.75
CA TYR A 213 -19.08 -7.52 -6.35
C TYR A 213 -17.85 -7.22 -5.50
N ASN A 214 -17.66 -8.02 -4.45
CA ASN A 214 -16.37 -8.15 -3.79
C ASN A 214 -15.59 -9.32 -4.38
N ARG A 215 -14.32 -9.08 -4.69
CA ARG A 215 -13.38 -10.05 -5.24
C ARG A 215 -12.03 -9.89 -4.56
N ILE A 216 -11.16 -10.88 -4.68
CA ILE A 216 -9.82 -10.83 -4.06
C ILE A 216 -8.76 -10.50 -5.10
N GLY A 217 -8.02 -9.42 -4.84
CA GLY A 217 -6.86 -8.98 -5.61
C GLY A 217 -5.54 -9.48 -5.04
N TYR A 218 -4.46 -9.09 -5.73
CA TYR A 218 -3.09 -9.40 -5.33
C TYR A 218 -2.18 -8.21 -5.60
N ALA A 219 -1.24 -7.95 -4.70
CA ALA A 219 -0.21 -6.92 -4.87
C ALA A 219 1.12 -7.41 -4.28
N THR A 220 2.23 -6.88 -4.81
CA THR A 220 3.57 -7.18 -4.30
C THR A 220 4.31 -5.92 -3.89
N SER A 221 5.23 -6.05 -2.94
CA SER A 221 6.09 -4.95 -2.48
C SER A 221 7.42 -5.49 -1.98
N THR A 222 8.50 -4.73 -2.18
CA THR A 222 9.82 -5.04 -1.58
C THR A 222 10.02 -4.38 -0.22
N ASN A 223 9.22 -3.36 0.12
CA ASN A 223 9.37 -2.57 1.35
C ASN A 223 8.11 -2.55 2.24
N GLY A 224 7.00 -3.10 1.76
CA GLY A 224 5.72 -3.14 2.48
C GLY A 224 4.91 -1.85 2.43
N ILE A 225 5.40 -0.81 1.76
CA ILE A 225 4.79 0.53 1.68
C ILE A 225 4.40 0.86 0.24
N ASN A 226 5.29 0.61 -0.73
CA ASN A 226 5.02 0.82 -2.15
C ASN A 226 4.58 -0.48 -2.78
N TRP A 227 3.34 -0.54 -3.25
CA TRP A 227 2.71 -1.76 -3.76
C TRP A 227 2.48 -1.71 -5.27
N THR A 228 2.82 -2.79 -5.96
CA THR A 228 2.47 -3.03 -7.36
C THR A 228 1.28 -3.99 -7.41
N LYS A 229 0.11 -3.47 -7.79
CA LYS A 229 -1.11 -4.27 -7.94
C LYS A 229 -1.02 -5.16 -9.18
N TYR A 230 -1.49 -6.40 -9.05
CA TYR A 230 -1.86 -7.20 -10.21
C TYR A 230 -3.07 -6.52 -10.89
N PRO A 231 -3.08 -6.37 -12.22
CA PRO A 231 -4.10 -5.55 -12.90
C PRO A 231 -5.55 -6.03 -12.71
N ASP A 232 -5.75 -7.30 -12.37
CA ASP A 232 -7.07 -7.93 -12.23
C ASP A 232 -7.22 -8.61 -10.86
N TYR A 233 -8.39 -9.16 -10.57
CA TYR A 233 -8.58 -10.01 -9.39
C TYR A 233 -7.93 -11.38 -9.60
N VAL A 234 -7.50 -12.01 -8.51
CA VAL A 234 -6.95 -13.38 -8.51
C VAL A 234 -7.99 -14.42 -8.06
N LEU A 235 -9.08 -14.00 -7.44
CA LEU A 235 -10.25 -14.84 -7.17
C LEU A 235 -11.53 -14.02 -7.35
N GLY A 236 -12.35 -14.45 -8.32
CA GLY A 236 -13.65 -13.85 -8.62
C GLY A 236 -14.79 -14.49 -7.83
N THR A 237 -16.00 -13.96 -8.00
CA THR A 237 -17.22 -14.55 -7.45
C THR A 237 -17.62 -15.84 -8.17
N GLY A 238 -18.38 -16.67 -7.48
CA GLY A 238 -18.99 -17.87 -8.08
C GLY A 238 -20.05 -17.52 -9.13
N GLU A 239 -20.45 -18.53 -9.91
CA GLU A 239 -21.52 -18.38 -10.90
C GLU A 239 -22.87 -18.04 -10.24
N SER A 240 -23.81 -17.49 -11.02
CA SER A 240 -25.15 -17.17 -10.51
C SER A 240 -25.81 -18.40 -9.87
N GLY A 241 -26.10 -18.31 -8.58
CA GLY A 241 -26.68 -19.43 -7.83
C GLY A 241 -25.67 -20.20 -6.95
N GLU A 242 -24.38 -19.95 -7.10
CA GLU A 242 -23.36 -20.47 -6.20
C GLU A 242 -23.37 -19.75 -4.85
N TRP A 243 -22.74 -20.35 -3.84
CA TRP A 243 -22.84 -19.90 -2.45
C TRP A 243 -22.04 -18.62 -2.16
N ASP A 244 -21.15 -18.25 -3.08
CA ASP A 244 -20.25 -17.10 -3.10
C ASP A 244 -20.43 -16.24 -4.38
N SER A 245 -21.65 -16.25 -4.95
CA SER A 245 -21.94 -15.56 -6.21
C SER A 245 -22.06 -14.04 -6.11
N LEU A 246 -22.05 -13.46 -4.91
CA LEU A 246 -22.19 -12.02 -4.66
C LEU A 246 -20.90 -11.40 -4.10
N SER A 247 -20.26 -12.07 -3.15
CA SER A 247 -19.06 -11.58 -2.47
C SER A 247 -18.06 -12.71 -2.28
N VAL A 248 -16.79 -12.42 -2.57
CA VAL A 248 -15.59 -13.20 -2.23
C VAL A 248 -14.58 -12.22 -1.62
N GLU A 249 -14.37 -12.32 -0.30
CA GLU A 249 -13.64 -11.32 0.48
C GLU A 249 -12.91 -11.94 1.69
N THR A 250 -12.24 -11.11 2.48
CA THR A 250 -11.51 -11.47 3.71
C THR A 250 -10.53 -12.64 3.51
N PRO A 251 -9.51 -12.49 2.63
CA PRO A 251 -8.54 -13.55 2.42
C PRO A 251 -7.79 -13.89 3.71
N ALA A 252 -7.50 -15.18 3.91
CA ALA A 252 -6.53 -15.67 4.88
C ALA A 252 -5.58 -16.64 4.17
N VAL A 253 -4.34 -16.23 3.97
CA VAL A 253 -3.39 -16.93 3.09
C VAL A 253 -2.22 -17.49 3.86
N ILE A 254 -1.87 -18.74 3.56
CA ILE A 254 -0.58 -19.34 3.95
C ILE A 254 0.12 -19.90 2.72
N LYS A 255 1.45 -19.98 2.81
CA LYS A 255 2.28 -20.68 1.83
C LYS A 255 2.80 -21.97 2.47
N ASP A 256 2.34 -23.10 1.96
CA ASP A 256 2.70 -24.44 2.45
C ASP A 256 3.27 -25.27 1.31
N ASN A 257 4.54 -25.68 1.43
CA ASN A 257 5.27 -26.44 0.40
C ASN A 257 5.17 -25.84 -1.02
N GLY A 258 5.27 -24.52 -1.13
CA GLY A 258 5.19 -23.80 -2.41
C GLY A 258 3.78 -23.68 -3.00
N THR A 259 2.75 -24.15 -2.28
CA THR A 259 1.33 -23.98 -2.62
C THR A 259 0.76 -22.83 -1.80
N TYR A 260 0.07 -21.90 -2.46
CA TYR A 260 -0.72 -20.90 -1.76
C TYR A 260 -2.08 -21.50 -1.43
N LYS A 261 -2.43 -21.47 -0.15
CA LYS A 261 -3.72 -21.92 0.38
C LYS A 261 -4.42 -20.70 0.94
N MET A 262 -5.64 -20.45 0.46
CA MET A 262 -6.47 -19.32 0.86
C MET A 262 -7.79 -19.84 1.42
N TRP A 263 -8.15 -19.35 2.59
CA TRP A 263 -9.52 -19.38 3.07
C TRP A 263 -10.13 -17.99 2.87
N TYR A 264 -11.38 -17.92 2.48
CA TYR A 264 -12.04 -16.65 2.16
C TYR A 264 -13.50 -16.66 2.60
N SER A 265 -14.07 -15.49 2.85
CA SER A 265 -15.49 -15.30 3.10
C SER A 265 -16.25 -15.24 1.77
N GLY A 266 -17.30 -16.04 1.65
CA GLY A 266 -18.18 -16.02 0.47
C GLY A 266 -19.64 -15.84 0.83
N GLN A 267 -20.38 -15.13 -0.03
CA GLN A 267 -21.79 -14.80 0.16
C GLN A 267 -22.61 -14.92 -1.13
N LYS A 268 -23.84 -15.42 -1.02
CA LYS A 268 -24.84 -15.49 -2.12
C LYS A 268 -25.96 -14.45 -1.99
N GLY A 269 -26.22 -13.95 -0.78
CA GLY A 269 -27.29 -12.99 -0.48
C GLY A 269 -27.21 -12.47 0.96
N LEU A 270 -28.06 -11.50 1.29
CA LEU A 270 -28.06 -10.79 2.57
C LEU A 270 -28.01 -11.80 3.75
N LEU A 271 -26.95 -11.69 4.57
CA LEU A 271 -26.77 -12.41 5.86
C LEU A 271 -26.34 -13.89 5.81
N SER A 272 -25.60 -14.36 4.78
CA SER A 272 -25.12 -15.76 4.73
C SER A 272 -23.65 -15.90 4.34
N TYR A 273 -22.76 -15.53 5.25
CA TYR A 273 -21.33 -15.78 5.09
C TYR A 273 -20.97 -17.24 5.36
N LYS A 274 -20.07 -17.77 4.52
CA LYS A 274 -19.41 -19.06 4.72
C LYS A 274 -17.93 -18.91 4.41
N ILE A 275 -17.12 -19.80 4.96
CA ILE A 275 -15.69 -19.86 4.65
C ILE A 275 -15.48 -20.86 3.51
N GLY A 276 -14.95 -20.38 2.40
CA GLY A 276 -14.47 -21.16 1.27
C GLY A 276 -13.00 -21.49 1.37
N TYR A 277 -12.53 -22.32 0.44
CA TYR A 277 -11.12 -22.65 0.26
C TYR A 277 -10.76 -22.56 -1.22
N ALA A 278 -9.68 -21.86 -1.51
CA ALA A 278 -9.04 -21.84 -2.81
C ALA A 278 -7.57 -22.22 -2.64
N GLU A 279 -7.04 -23.03 -3.56
CA GLU A 279 -5.62 -23.28 -3.64
C GLU A 279 -5.10 -22.96 -5.02
N ASN A 280 -3.98 -22.27 -5.04
CA ASN A 280 -3.13 -22.21 -6.21
C ASN A 280 -1.96 -23.16 -5.95
N LYS A 281 -2.13 -24.40 -6.40
CA LYS A 281 -0.97 -25.21 -6.74
C LYS A 281 -0.32 -24.49 -7.90
N ILE A 282 0.89 -24.00 -7.72
CA ILE A 282 1.70 -23.62 -8.86
C ILE A 282 1.76 -24.87 -9.75
N GLY A 283 0.96 -24.90 -10.81
CA GLY A 283 0.74 -26.06 -11.64
C GLY A 283 2.01 -26.37 -12.42
N TYR A 284 2.88 -27.17 -11.82
CA TYR A 284 3.89 -27.94 -12.54
C TYR A 284 3.86 -29.36 -11.99
N ASN A 285 3.09 -30.24 -12.64
CA ASN A 285 3.38 -31.67 -12.58
C ASN A 285 4.75 -31.88 -13.25
N ILE A 286 5.84 -31.84 -12.48
CA ILE A 286 7.16 -32.22 -12.98
C ILE A 286 7.20 -33.75 -13.06
N LEU A 287 6.70 -34.31 -14.17
CA LEU A 287 6.68 -35.76 -14.41
C LEU A 287 8.05 -36.32 -14.76
N HIS A 288 8.99 -35.50 -15.22
CA HIS A 288 10.39 -35.86 -15.42
C HIS A 288 11.30 -34.66 -15.17
N TYR A 289 12.32 -34.84 -14.33
CA TYR A 289 13.40 -33.86 -14.23
C TYR A 289 14.18 -33.82 -15.55
N PRO A 290 14.65 -32.64 -15.96
CA PRO A 290 15.40 -32.52 -17.19
C PRO A 290 16.75 -33.24 -17.11
N ASP A 291 17.08 -34.00 -18.15
CA ASP A 291 18.34 -34.76 -18.30
C ASP A 291 19.22 -34.12 -19.39
N SER A 292 20.53 -34.04 -19.13
CA SER A 292 21.54 -33.57 -20.11
C SER A 292 21.18 -32.19 -20.70
N ILE A 293 21.19 -31.18 -19.83
CA ILE A 293 20.72 -29.84 -20.19
C ILE A 293 21.86 -29.04 -20.81
N SER A 294 21.53 -28.23 -21.81
CA SER A 294 22.45 -27.21 -22.34
C SER A 294 21.73 -25.88 -22.56
N LEU A 295 22.48 -24.78 -22.46
CA LEU A 295 22.09 -23.43 -22.83
C LEU A 295 23.00 -22.93 -23.94
N ASP A 296 22.38 -22.49 -25.02
CA ASP A 296 22.96 -21.66 -26.09
C ASP A 296 22.35 -20.26 -25.98
N ALA A 297 23.15 -19.31 -25.53
CA ALA A 297 22.78 -17.91 -25.38
C ALA A 297 23.12 -17.15 -26.66
N GLY A 298 22.10 -16.64 -27.37
CA GLY A 298 22.27 -15.98 -28.66
C GLY A 298 22.02 -16.91 -29.86
N ASN A 299 21.68 -18.18 -29.63
CA ASN A 299 21.28 -19.16 -30.66
C ASN A 299 22.28 -19.24 -31.83
N ASN A 300 23.57 -19.24 -31.48
CA ASN A 300 24.69 -19.24 -32.43
C ASN A 300 25.29 -20.66 -32.62
N ASN A 301 24.66 -21.68 -32.05
CA ASN A 301 25.12 -23.07 -31.95
C ASN A 301 26.38 -23.26 -31.09
N VAL A 302 26.69 -22.31 -30.21
CA VAL A 302 27.71 -22.43 -29.18
C VAL A 302 27.00 -22.68 -27.85
N THR A 303 27.51 -23.63 -27.06
CA THR A 303 26.93 -23.94 -25.75
C THR A 303 27.74 -23.26 -24.65
N GLU A 304 27.17 -22.24 -24.03
CA GLU A 304 27.80 -21.50 -22.92
C GLU A 304 27.71 -22.26 -21.60
N TRP A 305 26.67 -23.07 -21.41
CA TRP A 305 26.52 -23.86 -20.19
C TRP A 305 25.90 -25.22 -20.48
N ASN A 306 26.41 -26.26 -19.82
CA ASN A 306 25.82 -27.60 -19.86
C ASN A 306 25.86 -28.31 -18.50
N TYR A 307 24.98 -29.29 -18.36
CA TYR A 307 24.90 -30.16 -17.20
C TYR A 307 24.58 -31.59 -17.65
N ASN A 308 25.52 -32.50 -17.47
CA ASN A 308 25.33 -33.91 -17.82
C ASN A 308 24.66 -34.68 -16.67
N GLY A 309 23.54 -35.35 -16.97
CA GLY A 309 22.74 -36.13 -16.02
C GLY A 309 21.44 -35.44 -15.60
N THR A 310 20.71 -36.05 -14.66
CA THR A 310 19.41 -35.56 -14.18
C THR A 310 19.56 -34.35 -13.27
N LEU A 311 18.92 -33.25 -13.62
CA LEU A 311 18.89 -32.04 -12.81
C LEU A 311 17.62 -31.99 -11.95
N ASN A 312 17.73 -32.44 -10.70
CA ASN A 312 16.65 -32.40 -9.71
C ASN A 312 16.83 -31.32 -8.62
N VAL A 313 17.72 -30.36 -8.87
CA VAL A 313 18.04 -29.25 -7.96
C VAL A 313 18.07 -27.93 -8.74
N THR A 314 17.81 -26.82 -8.05
CA THR A 314 17.98 -25.48 -8.63
C THR A 314 19.45 -25.20 -8.91
N LYS A 315 19.75 -24.68 -10.10
CA LYS A 315 21.08 -24.20 -10.49
C LYS A 315 20.98 -22.76 -10.97
N THR A 316 21.85 -21.90 -10.44
CA THR A 316 22.07 -20.55 -10.96
C THR A 316 23.17 -20.63 -12.01
N ILE A 317 22.84 -20.21 -13.23
CA ILE A 317 23.80 -20.08 -14.33
C ILE A 317 24.23 -18.61 -14.33
N THR A 318 25.53 -18.35 -14.19
CA THR A 318 26.08 -16.97 -14.22
C THR A 318 26.97 -16.74 -15.45
N ALA A 319 27.36 -17.80 -16.16
CA ALA A 319 28.34 -17.75 -17.25
C ALA A 319 27.67 -17.99 -18.62
N PHE A 320 26.73 -17.13 -19.01
CA PHE A 320 26.10 -17.15 -20.34
C PHE A 320 26.13 -15.78 -21.04
N GLU A 321 26.78 -14.79 -20.41
CA GLU A 321 26.93 -13.42 -20.90
C GLU A 321 27.68 -13.33 -22.23
N GLY A 322 28.63 -14.24 -22.50
CA GLY A 322 29.47 -14.20 -23.69
C GLY A 322 28.69 -14.32 -24.99
N GLY A 323 27.89 -15.38 -25.13
CA GLY A 323 27.06 -15.60 -26.32
C GLY A 323 25.95 -14.55 -26.46
N LEU A 324 25.33 -14.16 -25.34
CA LEU A 324 24.31 -13.10 -25.32
C LEU A 324 24.89 -11.76 -25.80
N ASN A 325 26.07 -11.36 -25.30
CA ASN A 325 26.76 -10.13 -25.69
C ASN A 325 27.23 -10.17 -27.16
N GLU A 326 27.53 -11.34 -27.72
CA GLU A 326 27.90 -11.47 -29.12
C GLU A 326 26.69 -11.32 -30.05
N TYR A 327 25.56 -11.95 -29.70
CA TYR A 327 24.31 -11.80 -30.46
C TYR A 327 23.79 -10.36 -30.43
N LEU A 328 23.80 -9.73 -29.26
CA LEU A 328 23.35 -8.35 -29.07
C LEU A 328 24.11 -7.33 -29.94
N LYS A 329 25.36 -7.60 -30.33
CA LYS A 329 26.13 -6.70 -31.22
C LYS A 329 25.54 -6.56 -32.61
N ASN A 330 24.86 -7.60 -33.11
CA ASN A 330 24.40 -7.69 -34.50
C ASN A 330 22.88 -7.93 -34.58
N CYS A 331 22.18 -7.78 -33.47
CA CYS A 331 20.77 -8.10 -33.39
C CYS A 331 19.94 -7.16 -34.27
N ALA A 332 18.96 -7.74 -34.97
CA ALA A 332 17.94 -6.98 -35.67
C ALA A 332 16.86 -6.58 -34.67
N PHE A 333 16.62 -5.28 -34.55
CA PHE A 333 15.55 -4.73 -33.72
C PHE A 333 14.21 -4.90 -34.43
N ASP A 334 13.17 -5.25 -33.69
CA ASP A 334 11.79 -5.24 -34.20
C ASP A 334 11.25 -3.80 -34.32
N GLU A 335 9.98 -3.68 -34.74
CA GLU A 335 9.32 -2.39 -34.96
C GLU A 335 9.21 -1.55 -33.69
N ASP A 336 9.33 -2.17 -32.51
CA ASP A 336 9.30 -1.54 -31.19
C ASP A 336 10.73 -1.31 -30.63
N GLY A 337 11.77 -1.50 -31.46
CA GLY A 337 13.15 -1.29 -31.06
C GLY A 337 13.71 -2.38 -30.13
N ASN A 338 13.01 -3.50 -29.97
CA ASN A 338 13.44 -4.58 -29.11
C ASN A 338 14.35 -5.54 -29.87
N CYS A 339 15.47 -5.90 -29.25
CA CYS A 339 16.25 -7.04 -29.69
C CYS A 339 15.75 -8.28 -28.94
N ILE A 340 14.99 -9.12 -29.63
CA ILE A 340 14.58 -10.42 -29.08
C ILE A 340 15.83 -11.32 -29.07
N THR A 341 16.40 -11.49 -27.88
CA THR A 341 17.55 -12.36 -27.67
C THR A 341 17.08 -13.81 -27.50
N PRO A 342 17.49 -14.73 -28.38
CA PRO A 342 17.10 -16.12 -28.25
C PRO A 342 17.98 -16.77 -27.18
N LEU A 343 17.35 -17.28 -26.14
CA LEU A 343 17.97 -18.22 -25.20
C LEU A 343 17.44 -19.62 -25.53
N THR A 344 18.28 -20.45 -26.13
CA THR A 344 17.90 -21.79 -26.55
C THR A 344 18.36 -22.79 -25.49
N PHE A 345 17.40 -23.38 -24.78
CA PHE A 345 17.65 -24.45 -23.82
C PHE A 345 17.30 -25.79 -24.44
N ASN A 346 18.20 -26.77 -24.35
CA ASN A 346 17.95 -28.15 -24.76
C ASN A 346 17.96 -29.08 -23.54
N SER A 347 17.13 -30.11 -23.60
CA SER A 347 17.09 -31.21 -22.64
C SER A 347 16.81 -32.49 -23.41
N ASP A 348 17.57 -33.56 -23.13
CA ASP A 348 17.35 -34.86 -23.79
C ASP A 348 16.01 -35.49 -23.36
N LYS A 349 15.57 -35.20 -22.13
CA LYS A 349 14.27 -35.60 -21.54
C LYS A 349 13.79 -34.55 -20.54
N GLY A 350 12.49 -34.46 -20.27
CA GLY A 350 11.91 -33.53 -19.27
C GLY A 350 11.81 -32.08 -19.75
N GLY A 351 11.06 -31.26 -19.01
CA GLY A 351 10.87 -29.83 -19.30
C GLY A 351 11.75 -28.95 -18.42
N ILE A 352 12.30 -27.87 -18.98
CA ILE A 352 13.10 -26.89 -18.24
C ILE A 352 12.17 -25.72 -17.86
N LYS A 353 12.01 -25.48 -16.56
CA LYS A 353 11.36 -24.27 -16.06
C LYS A 353 12.42 -23.26 -15.70
N ILE A 354 12.34 -22.08 -16.31
CA ILE A 354 13.24 -20.97 -16.01
C ILE A 354 12.47 -20.00 -15.12
N SER A 355 13.06 -19.61 -14.00
CA SER A 355 12.52 -18.62 -13.09
C SER A 355 13.63 -17.65 -12.74
N ASN A 356 13.32 -16.36 -12.76
CA ASN A 356 14.27 -15.27 -12.45
C ASN A 356 15.45 -15.23 -13.43
N ILE A 357 15.17 -15.00 -14.72
CA ILE A 357 16.21 -14.59 -15.67
C ILE A 357 16.64 -13.17 -15.28
N ALA A 358 17.71 -13.08 -14.50
CA ALA A 358 18.37 -11.82 -14.20
C ALA A 358 19.44 -11.56 -15.26
N VAL A 359 19.05 -10.92 -16.37
CA VAL A 359 20.02 -10.30 -17.27
C VAL A 359 20.41 -8.97 -16.64
N GLY A 360 21.44 -9.01 -15.80
CA GLY A 360 22.03 -7.79 -15.26
C GLY A 360 22.87 -7.13 -16.34
N TYR A 361 22.35 -6.12 -17.01
CA TYR A 361 23.17 -5.11 -17.66
C TYR A 361 23.36 -3.98 -16.64
N PHE A 362 24.61 -3.57 -16.43
CA PHE A 362 24.91 -2.46 -15.55
C PHE A 362 24.51 -1.15 -16.22
N LEU A 363 23.51 -0.45 -15.67
CA LEU A 363 23.36 1.00 -15.82
C LEU A 363 23.27 1.65 -14.43
N PRO A 364 24.12 2.64 -14.12
CA PRO A 364 24.18 3.26 -12.81
C PRO A 364 23.04 4.27 -12.57
N GLY A 365 22.49 4.26 -11.35
CA GLY A 365 21.35 5.07 -10.90
C GLY A 365 21.64 6.53 -10.54
N LEU A 366 20.54 7.27 -10.34
CA LEU A 366 20.44 8.69 -9.99
C LEU A 366 20.90 8.98 -8.55
N ARG A 367 21.49 10.17 -8.31
CA ARG A 367 21.73 10.75 -6.98
C ARG A 367 21.28 12.21 -6.95
N PHE A 368 20.53 12.60 -5.91
CA PHE A 368 20.18 13.99 -5.63
C PHE A 368 21.25 14.66 -4.75
N ASN A 369 21.57 15.92 -5.03
CA ASN A 369 22.26 16.79 -4.09
C ASN A 369 21.20 17.65 -3.38
N GLU A 370 21.06 17.47 -2.07
CA GLU A 370 20.19 18.30 -1.22
C GLU A 370 20.79 19.72 -1.08
N SER A 371 20.02 20.74 -1.44
CA SER A 371 20.30 22.12 -1.03
C SER A 371 19.09 22.70 -0.28
N SER A 372 19.36 23.08 0.97
CA SER A 372 18.56 23.77 2.01
C SER A 372 17.21 24.42 1.60
N GLU A 373 16.12 23.94 2.20
CA GLU A 373 14.72 24.39 2.00
C GLU A 373 14.32 25.70 2.72
N SER A 374 15.20 26.33 3.48
CA SER A 374 14.72 27.20 4.56
C SER A 374 14.40 28.66 4.20
N ASN A 375 14.41 29.12 2.93
CA ASN A 375 14.34 30.58 2.64
C ASN A 375 13.71 31.00 1.29
N ILE A 376 12.94 30.16 0.60
CA ILE A 376 12.38 30.54 -0.73
C ILE A 376 11.24 31.55 -0.55
N LYS A 377 11.39 32.74 -1.12
CA LYS A 377 10.39 33.83 -1.03
C LYS A 377 9.57 33.95 -2.31
N PRO A 378 8.27 34.27 -2.21
CA PRO A 378 7.47 34.63 -3.37
C PRO A 378 8.06 35.84 -4.11
N GLY A 379 8.03 35.78 -5.44
CA GLY A 379 8.73 36.69 -6.35
C GLY A 379 10.17 36.29 -6.66
N GLU A 380 10.75 35.29 -5.98
CA GLU A 380 12.04 34.75 -6.36
C GLU A 380 11.93 33.87 -7.60
N ASN A 381 12.88 34.02 -8.52
CA ASN A 381 13.00 33.14 -9.67
C ASN A 381 13.84 31.93 -9.26
N LEU A 382 13.20 30.77 -9.08
CA LEU A 382 13.89 29.52 -8.81
C LEU A 382 14.46 28.96 -10.09
N THR A 383 15.73 28.58 -10.04
CA THR A 383 16.35 27.74 -11.05
C THR A 383 16.30 26.29 -10.56
N ILE A 384 15.38 25.50 -11.13
CA ILE A 384 15.28 24.07 -10.91
C ILE A 384 16.27 23.39 -11.84
N LYS A 385 17.23 22.66 -11.29
CA LYS A 385 18.18 21.87 -12.06
C LYS A 385 17.86 20.39 -11.93
N THR A 386 17.87 19.68 -13.04
CA THR A 386 17.81 18.23 -13.06
C THR A 386 18.98 17.68 -13.86
N GLY A 387 19.63 16.68 -13.28
CA GLY A 387 20.67 15.89 -13.93
C GLY A 387 20.03 14.69 -14.61
N ILE A 388 20.37 14.48 -15.87
CA ILE A 388 19.87 13.38 -16.70
C ILE A 388 21.08 12.59 -17.14
N TYR A 389 21.05 11.28 -16.95
CA TYR A 389 22.15 10.42 -17.34
C TYR A 389 21.71 9.54 -18.50
N ASN A 390 22.34 9.72 -19.67
CA ASN A 390 22.14 8.81 -20.80
C ASN A 390 23.17 7.69 -20.71
N ALA A 391 22.72 6.50 -20.38
CA ALA A 391 23.55 5.32 -20.27
C ALA A 391 23.66 4.52 -21.59
N GLY A 392 22.88 4.89 -22.61
CA GLY A 392 22.82 4.25 -23.92
C GLY A 392 23.70 4.92 -24.98
N SER A 393 23.35 4.77 -26.26
CA SER A 393 23.96 5.52 -27.35
C SER A 393 23.53 7.00 -27.34
N GLU A 394 24.21 7.86 -28.10
CA GLU A 394 23.82 9.27 -28.20
C GLU A 394 22.34 9.42 -28.55
N LEU A 395 21.63 10.18 -27.71
CA LEU A 395 20.23 10.50 -27.87
C LEU A 395 20.09 11.99 -28.12
N ASN A 396 19.34 12.33 -29.17
CA ASN A 396 19.12 13.70 -29.61
C ASN A 396 17.64 14.06 -29.46
N ASN A 397 17.39 15.28 -28.99
CA ASN A 397 16.07 15.86 -28.78
C ASN A 397 15.20 15.12 -27.75
N ILE A 398 15.80 14.60 -26.68
CA ILE A 398 15.03 13.99 -25.57
C ILE A 398 14.10 15.05 -25.00
N LYS A 399 12.79 14.81 -25.04
CA LYS A 399 11.79 15.75 -24.54
C LYS A 399 11.72 15.69 -23.02
N ILE A 400 11.58 16.83 -22.39
CA ILE A 400 11.45 16.94 -20.93
C ILE A 400 10.36 17.94 -20.65
N LYS A 401 9.34 17.51 -19.90
CA LYS A 401 8.27 18.37 -19.40
C LYS A 401 8.51 18.66 -17.94
N PHE A 402 8.68 19.93 -17.61
CA PHE A 402 8.60 20.41 -16.23
C PHE A 402 7.21 21.01 -16.02
N SER A 403 6.53 20.60 -14.94
CA SER A 403 5.21 21.11 -14.58
C SER A 403 5.16 21.49 -13.10
N VAL A 404 4.47 22.58 -12.79
CA VAL A 404 4.16 23.00 -11.42
C VAL A 404 2.66 22.91 -11.22
N PHE A 405 2.25 22.13 -10.24
CA PHE A 405 0.86 22.02 -9.81
C PHE A 405 0.67 22.80 -8.53
N ASN A 406 -0.30 23.72 -8.51
CA ASN A 406 -0.76 24.33 -7.27
C ASN A 406 -1.74 23.38 -6.58
N ILE A 407 -1.52 23.15 -5.29
CA ILE A 407 -2.34 22.29 -4.45
C ILE A 407 -3.15 23.20 -3.53
N THR A 408 -4.46 23.20 -3.70
CA THR A 408 -5.41 23.83 -2.78
C THR A 408 -6.22 22.75 -2.06
N TYR A 409 -7.05 23.15 -1.10
CA TYR A 409 -7.94 22.23 -0.39
C TYR A 409 -8.95 21.53 -1.32
N ASN A 410 -9.42 22.20 -2.37
CA ASN A 410 -10.47 21.70 -3.26
C ASN A 410 -9.94 21.07 -4.55
N GLU A 411 -8.74 21.45 -5.00
CA GLU A 411 -8.21 21.01 -6.28
C GLU A 411 -6.67 21.04 -6.36
N THR A 412 -6.12 20.18 -7.21
CA THR A 412 -4.73 20.27 -7.68
C THR A 412 -4.74 20.68 -9.15
N LYS A 413 -4.07 21.78 -9.50
CA LYS A 413 -4.15 22.40 -10.82
C LYS A 413 -2.76 22.70 -11.38
N GLU A 414 -2.49 22.28 -12.62
CA GLU A 414 -1.27 22.66 -13.33
C GLU A 414 -1.30 24.17 -13.62
N ILE A 415 -0.38 24.92 -13.02
CA ILE A 415 -0.29 26.38 -13.16
C ILE A 415 0.86 26.83 -14.05
N PHE A 416 1.85 25.96 -14.26
CA PHE A 416 3.00 26.22 -15.11
C PHE A 416 3.44 24.92 -15.76
N SER A 417 3.81 24.99 -17.03
CA SER A 417 4.57 23.93 -17.67
C SER A 417 5.55 24.50 -18.68
N GLU A 418 6.71 23.87 -18.78
CA GLU A 418 7.74 24.20 -19.77
C GLU A 418 8.30 22.91 -20.35
N ASN A 419 8.32 22.82 -21.67
CA ASN A 419 8.94 21.72 -22.38
C ASN A 419 10.30 22.15 -22.89
N LYS A 420 11.31 21.31 -22.66
CA LYS A 420 12.64 21.48 -23.26
C LYS A 420 13.09 20.19 -23.91
N THR A 421 14.16 20.33 -24.69
CA THR A 421 14.88 19.18 -25.23
C THR A 421 16.34 19.23 -24.82
N ILE A 422 16.94 18.06 -24.67
CA ILE A 422 18.38 17.93 -24.42
C ILE A 422 18.96 16.86 -25.34
N ASN A 423 20.19 17.10 -25.78
CA ASN A 423 21.01 16.09 -26.45
C ASN A 423 22.04 15.61 -25.45
N ILE A 424 22.11 14.30 -25.24
CA ILE A 424 23.05 13.71 -24.29
C ILE A 424 23.80 12.62 -25.04
N THR A 425 25.12 12.77 -25.11
CA THR A 425 26.00 11.75 -25.66
C THR A 425 25.90 10.46 -24.84
N GLY A 426 26.17 9.33 -25.48
CA GLY A 426 26.10 8.06 -24.78
C GLY A 426 27.06 8.00 -23.58
N ASN A 427 26.62 7.32 -22.51
CA ASN A 427 27.36 7.15 -21.26
C ASN A 427 27.83 8.48 -20.63
N SER A 428 26.98 9.52 -20.68
CA SER A 428 27.29 10.84 -20.14
C SER A 428 26.07 11.47 -19.45
N SER A 429 26.30 12.45 -18.58
CA SER A 429 25.24 13.23 -17.97
C SER A 429 25.03 14.56 -18.69
N GLY A 430 23.77 14.90 -18.92
CA GLY A 430 23.33 16.25 -19.21
C GLY A 430 22.75 16.89 -17.94
N GLU A 431 22.84 18.20 -17.83
CA GLU A 431 22.07 18.97 -16.85
C GLU A 431 21.13 19.88 -17.65
N ILE A 432 19.87 19.94 -17.23
CA ILE A 432 18.95 20.94 -17.73
C ILE A 432 18.39 21.74 -16.57
N SER A 433 18.11 23.01 -16.85
CA SER A 433 17.52 23.92 -15.89
C SER A 433 16.22 24.50 -16.38
N PHE A 434 15.27 24.67 -15.47
CA PHE A 434 14.02 25.39 -15.65
C PHE A 434 14.00 26.58 -14.72
N ASN A 435 13.43 27.68 -15.18
CA ASN A 435 13.27 28.87 -14.35
C ASN A 435 11.78 29.08 -14.12
N TRP A 436 11.40 29.14 -12.85
CA TRP A 436 10.04 29.40 -12.46
C TRP A 436 10.01 30.46 -11.36
N THR A 437 9.26 31.52 -11.61
CA THR A 437 9.01 32.56 -10.62
C THR A 437 7.99 32.04 -9.62
N VAL A 438 8.41 31.96 -8.38
CA VAL A 438 7.64 31.43 -7.28
C VAL A 438 6.56 32.43 -6.88
N ASN A 439 5.32 31.95 -6.76
CA ASN A 439 4.24 32.70 -6.12
C ASN A 439 3.95 32.14 -4.73
N TYR A 440 3.01 32.75 -4.03
CA TYR A 440 2.46 32.26 -2.78
C TYR A 440 1.67 30.97 -3.01
N GLY A 441 1.95 29.91 -2.25
CA GLY A 441 1.20 28.65 -2.30
C GLY A 441 1.98 27.39 -1.95
N TYR A 442 1.27 26.27 -2.09
CA TYR A 442 1.80 24.92 -1.93
C TYR A 442 1.80 24.20 -3.27
N TYR A 443 2.97 23.74 -3.69
CA TYR A 443 3.19 23.29 -5.05
C TYR A 443 3.75 21.88 -5.11
N ASN A 444 3.34 21.13 -6.12
CA ASN A 444 4.03 19.94 -6.57
C ASN A 444 4.79 20.25 -7.86
N LEU A 445 6.11 20.27 -7.79
CA LEU A 445 7.01 20.47 -8.92
C LEU A 445 7.35 19.11 -9.48
N THR A 446 7.13 18.90 -10.77
CA THR A 446 7.27 17.60 -11.42
C THR A 446 8.14 17.75 -12.66
N ILE A 447 9.00 16.77 -12.91
CA ILE A 447 9.79 16.65 -14.14
C ILE A 447 9.49 15.28 -14.71
N PHE A 448 9.08 15.27 -15.98
CA PHE A 448 8.85 14.06 -16.75
C PHE A 448 9.77 14.07 -17.96
N ILE A 449 10.72 13.15 -17.99
CA ILE A 449 11.58 12.88 -19.14
C ILE A 449 10.82 11.97 -20.10
N ASP A 450 10.93 12.27 -21.38
CA ASP A 450 10.23 11.58 -22.45
C ASP A 450 8.73 11.34 -22.20
N PRO A 451 7.95 12.41 -21.96
CA PRO A 451 6.53 12.29 -21.62
C PRO A 451 5.66 11.67 -22.74
N ASP A 452 6.19 11.62 -23.96
CA ASP A 452 5.51 11.02 -25.12
C ASP A 452 5.90 9.54 -25.31
N ASN A 453 6.78 9.01 -24.45
CA ASN A 453 7.39 7.68 -24.56
C ASN A 453 7.96 7.39 -25.97
N GLY A 454 8.75 8.32 -26.51
CA GLY A 454 9.37 8.24 -27.82
C GLY A 454 10.81 7.70 -27.81
N VAL A 455 11.42 7.55 -26.63
CA VAL A 455 12.74 7.00 -26.37
C VAL A 455 12.54 5.66 -25.67
N ALA A 456 12.83 4.57 -26.36
CA ALA A 456 12.69 3.24 -25.77
C ALA A 456 13.67 3.05 -24.61
N GLU A 457 13.13 2.92 -23.39
CA GLU A 457 13.87 2.77 -22.16
C GLU A 457 13.56 1.42 -21.48
N THR A 458 14.48 0.94 -20.66
CA THR A 458 14.33 -0.36 -20.00
C THR A 458 13.43 -0.32 -18.76
N ASP A 459 13.16 0.88 -18.25
CA ASP A 459 12.30 1.15 -17.10
C ASP A 459 11.55 2.46 -17.32
N GLU A 460 10.34 2.35 -17.84
CA GLU A 460 9.45 3.47 -18.15
C GLU A 460 8.95 4.21 -16.89
N PHE A 461 9.18 3.67 -15.69
CA PHE A 461 8.62 4.21 -14.46
C PHE A 461 9.60 5.12 -13.70
N ASN A 462 10.87 5.22 -14.15
CA ASN A 462 11.87 6.09 -13.53
C ASN A 462 12.06 7.45 -14.22
N ASN A 463 11.25 7.72 -15.24
CA ASN A 463 11.25 8.94 -16.04
C ASN A 463 10.57 10.14 -15.36
N TYR A 464 9.95 9.89 -14.20
CA TYR A 464 9.17 10.88 -13.47
C TYR A 464 9.79 11.17 -12.11
N ALA A 465 9.99 12.45 -11.82
CA ALA A 465 10.39 12.94 -10.52
C ALA A 465 9.45 14.03 -10.05
N PHE A 466 9.22 14.12 -8.74
CA PHE A 466 8.43 15.19 -8.15
C PHE A 466 9.02 15.70 -6.84
N ARG A 467 8.66 16.93 -6.48
CA ARG A 467 9.03 17.56 -5.22
C ARG A 467 7.96 18.53 -4.76
N LEU A 468 7.58 18.42 -3.50
CA LEU A 468 6.66 19.36 -2.86
C LEU A 468 7.43 20.60 -2.40
N LEU A 469 6.89 21.78 -2.71
CA LEU A 469 7.46 23.06 -2.32
C LEU A 469 6.39 23.89 -1.63
N ARG A 470 6.69 24.34 -0.41
CA ARG A 470 5.88 25.32 0.29
C ARG A 470 6.60 26.66 0.28
N THR A 471 5.89 27.69 -0.16
CA THR A 471 6.38 29.05 -0.25
C THR A 471 5.64 29.85 0.82
N GLY A 472 6.32 30.75 1.54
CA GLY A 472 5.71 31.39 2.72
C GLY A 472 4.36 32.03 2.40
N ASN A 473 3.43 32.13 3.37
CA ASN A 473 2.03 32.53 3.14
C ASN A 473 1.85 34.01 2.75
N LEU A 474 0.86 34.31 1.89
CA LEU A 474 0.41 35.67 1.65
C LEU A 474 -0.14 36.15 3.00
N ALA A 475 0.35 37.28 3.50
CA ALA A 475 0.01 37.70 4.85
C ALA A 475 -1.51 37.90 4.95
N GLY A 476 -2.20 37.05 5.71
CA GLY A 476 -3.66 37.09 5.82
C GLY A 476 -4.41 36.01 5.04
N ASP A 477 -3.74 35.22 4.20
CA ASP A 477 -4.29 34.10 3.43
C ASP A 477 -4.13 32.81 4.24
N ALA A 478 -5.24 32.33 4.81
CA ALA A 478 -5.32 31.17 5.69
C ALA A 478 -5.62 29.87 4.92
N ASP A 479 -6.38 29.91 3.83
CA ASP A 479 -6.74 28.70 3.07
C ASP A 479 -5.84 28.41 1.85
N TRP A 480 -4.92 29.32 1.56
CA TRP A 480 -3.89 29.24 0.51
C TRP A 480 -4.49 29.24 -0.90
N ASP A 481 -5.64 29.89 -1.09
CA ASP A 481 -6.26 30.07 -2.39
C ASP A 481 -5.68 31.26 -3.19
N CYS A 482 -4.71 31.96 -2.61
CA CYS A 482 -4.04 33.13 -3.20
C CYS A 482 -4.90 34.40 -3.26
N SER A 483 -6.00 34.43 -2.53
CA SER A 483 -6.79 35.61 -2.22
C SER A 483 -6.83 35.78 -0.71
N VAL A 484 -6.84 37.03 -0.24
CA VAL A 484 -7.25 37.31 1.13
C VAL A 484 -8.69 37.77 1.07
N ASP A 485 -9.64 36.88 1.34
CA ASP A 485 -11.04 37.17 1.27
C ASP A 485 -11.80 36.76 2.55
N ILE A 486 -13.12 36.62 2.44
CA ILE A 486 -13.96 36.37 3.60
C ILE A 486 -13.72 34.99 4.20
N VAL A 487 -13.23 34.03 3.40
CA VAL A 487 -12.92 32.68 3.86
C VAL A 487 -11.73 32.71 4.81
N ASP A 488 -10.69 33.50 4.54
CA ASP A 488 -9.55 33.64 5.45
C ASP A 488 -9.92 34.29 6.77
N LEU A 489 -10.75 35.35 6.71
CA LEU A 489 -11.30 35.98 7.91
C LEU A 489 -12.15 35.00 8.72
N MET A 490 -12.90 34.11 8.05
CA MET A 490 -13.69 33.08 8.72
C MET A 490 -12.79 32.06 9.43
N ILE A 491 -11.69 31.62 8.81
CA ILE A 491 -10.74 30.69 9.43
C ILE A 491 -10.11 31.31 10.68
N VAL A 492 -9.68 32.58 10.61
CA VAL A 492 -9.16 33.29 11.79
C VAL A 492 -10.23 33.50 12.86
N ALA A 493 -11.47 33.79 12.46
CA ALA A 493 -12.58 33.98 13.40
C ALA A 493 -12.99 32.68 14.11
N GLN A 494 -12.94 31.55 13.41
CA GLN A 494 -13.26 30.23 13.96
C GLN A 494 -12.23 29.77 15.01
N ALA A 495 -10.97 30.13 14.79
CA ALA A 495 -9.86 29.80 15.69
C ALA A 495 -9.51 30.95 16.66
N PHE A 496 -10.32 32.00 16.75
CA PHE A 496 -9.99 33.20 17.53
C PHE A 496 -9.90 32.92 19.03
N HIS A 497 -8.87 33.48 19.69
CA HIS A 497 -8.60 33.32 21.12
C HIS A 497 -8.17 31.90 21.52
N THR A 498 -7.51 31.18 20.62
CA THR A 498 -6.99 29.82 20.88
C THR A 498 -5.46 29.80 20.74
N GLY A 499 -4.81 28.95 21.53
CA GLY A 499 -3.37 28.70 21.48
C GLY A 499 -3.02 27.29 21.04
N ALA A 500 -1.75 27.07 20.68
CA ALA A 500 -1.28 25.74 20.31
C ALA A 500 -1.57 24.71 21.41
N GLY A 501 -2.40 23.71 21.08
CA GLY A 501 -2.92 22.69 22.01
C GLY A 501 -4.41 22.80 22.32
N ASP A 502 -5.07 23.90 21.94
CA ASP A 502 -6.53 24.02 22.04
C ASP A 502 -7.23 23.31 20.87
N VAL A 503 -8.40 22.72 21.13
CA VAL A 503 -9.18 21.93 20.14
C VAL A 503 -9.55 22.73 18.88
N ASN A 504 -9.74 24.04 19.00
CA ASN A 504 -10.11 24.93 17.90
C ASN A 504 -8.92 25.74 17.37
N TYR A 505 -7.70 25.43 17.81
CA TYR A 505 -6.51 26.06 17.28
C TYR A 505 -6.24 25.60 15.86
N ASP A 506 -6.12 26.56 14.95
CA ASP A 506 -5.79 26.31 13.55
C ASP A 506 -4.49 27.03 13.22
N GLU A 507 -3.41 26.26 13.04
CA GLU A 507 -2.09 26.83 12.71
C GLU A 507 -2.09 27.70 11.45
N ARG A 508 -3.10 27.53 10.57
CA ARG A 508 -3.27 28.36 9.37
C ARG A 508 -3.69 29.79 9.69
N ALA A 509 -4.38 29.99 10.82
CA ALA A 509 -4.82 31.29 11.31
C ALA A 509 -3.77 32.00 12.19
N ASP A 510 -2.68 31.34 12.61
CA ASP A 510 -1.58 31.97 13.36
C ASP A 510 -0.55 32.61 12.41
N PHE A 511 -0.90 33.79 11.89
CA PHE A 511 -0.04 34.53 10.98
C PHE A 511 1.18 35.15 11.68
N LYS A 512 1.14 35.33 13.00
CA LYS A 512 2.27 35.84 13.79
C LYS A 512 3.26 34.76 14.21
N LYS A 513 2.88 33.49 14.10
CA LYS A 513 3.68 32.34 14.53
C LYS A 513 4.12 32.47 15.98
N ASP A 514 3.25 33.02 16.81
CA ASP A 514 3.45 33.15 18.25
C ASP A 514 2.69 32.07 19.04
N ASN A 515 2.11 31.10 18.33
CA ASN A 515 1.30 30.00 18.83
C ASN A 515 -0.01 30.46 19.50
N PHE A 516 -0.52 31.66 19.16
CA PHE A 516 -1.74 32.18 19.76
C PHE A 516 -2.55 33.09 18.83
N ILE A 517 -3.71 32.61 18.37
CA ILE A 517 -4.54 33.29 17.38
C ILE A 517 -5.35 34.39 18.06
N ASN A 518 -5.04 35.64 17.72
CA ASN A 518 -5.62 36.79 18.39
C ASN A 518 -5.94 37.95 17.42
N ILE A 519 -6.23 39.12 17.99
CA ILE A 519 -6.60 40.31 17.22
C ILE A 519 -5.52 40.75 16.23
N LEU A 520 -4.25 40.38 16.46
CA LEU A 520 -3.14 40.68 15.56
C LEU A 520 -3.16 39.82 14.30
N ASP A 521 -3.63 38.58 14.37
CA ASP A 521 -3.82 37.69 13.22
C ASP A 521 -5.04 38.13 12.42
N LEU A 522 -6.14 38.44 13.11
CA LEU A 522 -7.34 38.99 12.48
C LEU A 522 -7.05 40.34 11.80
N ALA A 523 -6.24 41.20 12.44
CA ALA A 523 -5.78 42.44 11.82
C ALA A 523 -4.84 42.19 10.64
N THR A 524 -4.12 41.07 10.61
CA THR A 524 -3.25 40.69 9.49
C THR A 524 -4.08 40.27 8.28
N ALA A 525 -5.11 39.43 8.45
CA ALA A 525 -6.08 39.14 7.40
C ALA A 525 -6.86 40.39 6.97
N GLY A 526 -7.42 41.15 7.93
CA GLY A 526 -8.22 42.34 7.64
C GLY A 526 -7.44 43.45 6.92
N LYS A 527 -6.14 43.64 7.24
CA LYS A 527 -5.29 44.62 6.54
C LYS A 527 -5.02 44.23 5.08
N ASN A 528 -4.95 42.94 4.80
CA ASN A 528 -4.62 42.42 3.48
C ASN A 528 -5.87 42.01 2.68
N PHE A 529 -7.07 42.21 3.23
CA PHE A 529 -8.33 41.84 2.60
C PHE A 529 -8.48 42.47 1.21
N GLY A 530 -8.82 41.63 0.23
CA GLY A 530 -8.91 41.96 -1.20
C GLY A 530 -7.57 41.86 -1.94
N ASN A 531 -6.46 41.61 -1.25
CA ASN A 531 -5.19 41.31 -1.94
C ASN A 531 -5.28 39.94 -2.60
N ARG A 532 -4.58 39.81 -3.72
CA ARG A 532 -4.38 38.56 -4.43
C ARG A 532 -2.93 38.45 -4.86
N CYS A 533 -2.45 37.23 -5.05
CA CYS A 533 -1.36 37.03 -5.98
C CYS A 533 -1.88 37.15 -7.44
#